data_AF-A0A9P8Y033-F1
#
_entry.id   AF-A0A9P8Y033-F1
#
_cell.length_a   1.000
_cell.length_b   1.000
_cell.length_c   1.000
_cell.angle_alpha   90.00
_cell.angle_beta   90.00
_cell.angle_gamma   90.00
#
_symmetry.space_group_name_H-M   'P 1'
#
loop_
_entity.id
_entity.type
_entity.pdbx_description
1 polymer ?
#
loop_
_entity_poly.entity_id
_entity_poly.type
_entity_poly.pdbx_seq_one_letter_code
_entity_poly.pdbx_strand_id
1 'polypeptide(L)'
;IDFSFGPLHVKGYVNPQTLGLTVTVDILGINLGTLRGNLKNSGLTIKVSLFVVKGEVKLYLKNTNEVWIRLHLEVTFDGTFDEDVKLL
;
A
#
# COMPACT_ATOMS: atom_id res chain seq x y z
N ILE A 1 -5.44 6.12 -9.45
CA ILE A 1 -4.94 4.80 -8.99
C ILE A 1 -6.16 3.98 -8.60
N ASP A 2 -6.31 2.83 -9.25
CA ASP A 2 -7.27 1.78 -8.89
C ASP A 2 -6.51 0.47 -9.15
N PHE A 3 -6.06 -0.19 -8.09
CA PHE A 3 -5.05 -1.25 -8.17
C PHE A 3 -5.34 -2.35 -7.16
N SER A 4 -5.28 -3.60 -7.61
CA SER A 4 -5.45 -4.80 -6.79
C SER A 4 -4.31 -5.78 -7.01
N PHE A 5 -3.79 -6.33 -5.93
CA PHE A 5 -2.77 -7.38 -5.97
C PHE A 5 -2.86 -8.24 -4.71
N GLY A 6 -3.09 -9.55 -4.90
CA GLY A 6 -3.28 -10.49 -3.79
C GLY A 6 -4.39 -10.00 -2.82
N PRO A 7 -4.11 -9.90 -1.51
CA PRO A 7 -5.10 -9.49 -0.52
C PRO A 7 -5.30 -7.97 -0.47
N LEU A 8 -4.52 -7.19 -1.22
CA LEU A 8 -4.52 -5.72 -1.17
C LEU A 8 -5.34 -5.13 -2.32
N HIS A 9 -6.17 -4.15 -1.99
CA HIS A 9 -6.76 -3.22 -2.94
C HIS A 9 -6.50 -1.78 -2.51
N VAL A 10 -6.05 -0.94 -3.44
CA VAL A 10 -5.71 0.48 -3.21
C VAL A 10 -6.38 1.34 -4.27
N LYS A 11 -7.12 2.36 -3.81
CA LYS A 11 -7.78 3.33 -4.66
C LYS A 11 -7.46 4.75 -4.22
N GLY A 12 -7.12 5.63 -5.15
CA GLY A 12 -6.82 7.02 -4.83
C GLY A 12 -5.96 7.72 -5.87
N TYR A 13 -5.16 8.70 -5.43
CA TYR A 13 -4.29 9.48 -6.31
C TYR A 13 -3.01 9.94 -5.61
N VAL A 14 -2.02 10.25 -6.43
CA VAL A 14 -0.75 10.90 -6.05
C VAL A 14 -0.66 12.20 -6.85
N ASN A 15 -0.37 13.30 -6.19
CA ASN A 15 -0.06 14.57 -6.84
C ASN A 15 1.42 14.56 -7.28
N PRO A 16 1.73 14.62 -8.59
CA PRO A 16 3.10 14.49 -9.08
C PRO A 16 4.00 15.68 -8.72
N GLN A 17 3.43 16.86 -8.40
CA GLN A 17 4.20 18.06 -8.07
C GLN A 17 4.59 18.09 -6.59
N THR A 18 3.66 17.69 -5.71
CA THR A 18 3.88 17.74 -4.26
C THR A 18 4.32 16.40 -3.68
N LEU A 19 4.13 15.32 -4.44
CA LEU A 19 4.24 13.92 -4.01
C LEU A 19 3.30 13.58 -2.84
N GLY A 20 2.29 14.42 -2.61
CA GLY A 20 1.20 14.14 -1.66
C GLY A 20 0.29 13.05 -2.20
N LEU A 21 -0.14 12.14 -1.33
CA LEU A 21 -1.01 11.03 -1.70
C LEU A 21 -2.27 11.02 -0.83
N THR A 22 -3.38 10.59 -1.42
CA THR A 22 -4.60 10.23 -0.71
C THR A 22 -5.09 8.91 -1.27
N VAL A 23 -5.15 7.88 -0.42
CA VAL A 23 -5.52 6.52 -0.82
C VAL A 23 -6.48 5.91 0.19
N THR A 24 -7.44 5.16 -0.30
CA THR A 24 -8.24 4.22 0.47
C THR A 24 -7.62 2.84 0.28
N VAL A 25 -7.49 2.10 1.38
CA VAL A 25 -6.84 0.78 1.39
C VAL A 25 -7.81 -0.25 1.94
N ASP A 26 -8.00 -1.32 1.19
CA ASP A 26 -8.70 -2.52 1.63
C ASP A 26 -7.72 -3.69 1.71
N ILE A 27 -7.77 -4.46 2.78
CA ILE A 27 -7.03 -5.71 2.92
C ILE A 27 -8.00 -6.83 3.24
N LEU A 28 -8.07 -7.87 2.39
CA LEU A 28 -9.06 -8.94 2.46
C LEU A 28 -10.50 -8.42 2.54
N GLY A 29 -10.79 -7.35 1.79
CA GLY A 29 -12.10 -6.68 1.79
C GLY A 29 -12.42 -5.84 3.04
N ILE A 30 -11.51 -5.79 4.02
CA ILE A 30 -11.64 -4.92 5.20
C ILE A 30 -11.11 -3.54 4.83
N ASN A 31 -12.00 -2.55 4.82
CA ASN A 31 -11.63 -1.16 4.58
C ASN A 31 -10.88 -0.57 5.77
N LEU A 32 -9.64 -0.15 5.56
CA LEU A 32 -8.81 0.52 6.57
C LEU A 32 -9.01 2.05 6.60
N GLY A 33 -9.91 2.55 5.75
CA GLY A 33 -10.21 3.98 5.61
C GLY A 33 -9.33 4.70 4.59
N THR A 34 -9.51 6.02 4.54
CA THR A 34 -8.73 6.92 3.68
C THR A 34 -7.53 7.46 4.44
N LEU A 35 -6.35 7.19 3.92
CA LEU A 35 -5.07 7.63 4.45
C LEU A 35 -4.50 8.73 3.57
N ARG A 36 -3.91 9.73 4.22
CA ARG A 36 -3.22 10.85 3.58
C ARG A 36 -1.77 10.84 4.00
N GLY A 37 -0.89 11.09 3.05
CA GLY A 37 0.54 11.07 3.29
C GLY A 37 1.32 11.80 2.23
N ASN A 38 2.64 11.69 2.29
CA ASN A 38 3.54 12.21 1.28
C ASN A 38 4.61 11.15 0.99
N LEU A 39 4.92 10.95 -0.30
CA LEU A 39 5.90 9.94 -0.71
C LEU A 39 7.36 10.39 -0.52
N LYS A 40 7.62 11.65 -0.20
CA LYS A 40 8.97 12.16 0.08
C LYS A 40 9.59 11.45 1.28
N ASN A 41 10.91 11.24 1.20
CA ASN A 41 11.78 10.66 2.22
C ASN A 41 11.49 9.18 2.57
N SER A 42 10.33 8.89 3.15
CA SER A 42 10.03 7.58 3.76
C SER A 42 8.81 6.87 3.16
N GLY A 43 7.96 7.57 2.39
CA GLY A 43 6.70 7.02 1.93
C GLY A 43 5.61 6.98 3.00
N LEU A 44 4.55 6.23 2.74
CA LEU A 44 3.47 5.92 3.68
C LEU A 44 3.51 4.43 4.01
N THR A 45 3.74 4.09 5.29
CA THR A 45 3.67 2.71 5.79
C THR A 45 2.40 2.51 6.60
N ILE A 46 1.69 1.43 6.30
CA ILE A 46 0.46 1.00 6.96
C ILE A 46 0.80 -0.32 7.65
N LYS A 47 0.83 -0.30 8.99
CA LYS A 47 0.99 -1.52 9.77
C LYS A 47 -0.36 -2.14 10.05
N VAL A 48 -0.46 -3.44 9.82
CA VAL A 48 -1.71 -4.19 9.89
C VAL A 48 -1.54 -5.26 10.94
N SER A 49 -2.47 -5.32 11.88
CA SER A 49 -2.52 -6.33 12.93
C SER A 49 -3.96 -6.72 13.18
N LEU A 50 -4.53 -7.47 12.25
CA LEU A 50 -5.89 -7.99 12.31
C LEU A 50 -5.86 -9.49 12.65
N PHE A 51 -7.03 -10.08 12.92
CA PHE A 51 -7.13 -11.49 13.32
C PHE A 51 -6.56 -12.45 12.26
N VAL A 52 -6.85 -12.19 10.97
CA VAL A 52 -6.48 -13.08 9.85
C VAL A 52 -5.31 -12.57 9.01
N VAL A 53 -4.82 -11.35 9.27
CA VAL A 53 -3.73 -10.73 8.50
C VAL A 53 -2.85 -9.85 9.37
N LYS A 54 -1.54 -10.00 9.24
CA LYS A 54 -0.53 -9.19 9.93
C LYS A 54 0.56 -8.76 8.96
N GLY A 55 1.23 -7.65 9.27
CA GLY A 55 2.39 -7.19 8.53
C GLY A 55 2.31 -5.71 8.17
N GLU A 56 2.83 -5.35 7.01
CA GLU A 56 2.83 -3.96 6.54
C GLU A 56 2.67 -3.82 5.03
N VAL A 57 2.05 -2.72 4.64
CA VAL A 57 1.98 -2.23 3.26
C VAL A 57 2.67 -0.88 3.22
N LYS A 58 3.61 -0.68 2.30
CA LYS A 58 4.31 0.59 2.16
C LYS A 58 4.20 1.12 0.74
N LEU A 59 3.71 2.35 0.61
CA LEU A 59 3.75 3.11 -0.63
C LEU A 59 4.99 4.00 -0.61
N TYR A 60 5.85 3.93 -1.63
CA TYR A 60 7.11 4.65 -1.67
C TYR A 60 7.55 5.00 -3.09
N LEU A 61 8.54 5.90 -3.20
CA LEU A 61 9.21 6.20 -4.47
C LEU A 61 10.42 5.29 -4.68
N LYS A 62 10.52 4.71 -5.87
CA LYS A 62 11.70 3.99 -6.36
C LYS A 62 12.14 4.64 -7.67
N ASN A 63 13.40 4.50 -8.06
CA ASN A 63 13.92 5.02 -9.33
C ASN A 63 13.56 6.51 -9.56
N THR A 64 13.76 7.32 -8.52
CA THR A 64 13.51 8.78 -8.48
C THR A 64 12.03 9.19 -8.51
N ASN A 65 11.23 8.69 -9.46
CA ASN A 65 9.86 9.15 -9.69
C ASN A 65 8.82 8.03 -9.89
N GLU A 66 9.19 6.76 -9.75
CA GLU A 66 8.23 5.66 -9.88
C GLU A 66 7.54 5.40 -8.54
N VAL A 67 6.23 5.16 -8.56
CA VAL A 67 5.48 4.84 -7.34
C VAL A 67 5.38 3.33 -7.20
N TRP A 68 5.80 2.82 -6.05
CA TRP A 68 5.84 1.39 -5.76
C TRP A 68 5.08 1.06 -4.48
N ILE A 69 4.58 -0.17 -4.40
CA ILE A 69 3.98 -0.75 -3.22
C ILE A 69 4.84 -1.94 -2.79
N ARG A 70 5.40 -1.87 -1.58
CA ARG A 70 5.97 -3.03 -0.89
C ARG A 70 4.86 -3.68 -0.09
N LEU A 71 4.59 -4.94 -0.40
CA LEU A 71 3.67 -5.80 0.34
C LEU A 71 4.50 -6.74 1.20
N HIS A 72 4.27 -6.74 2.51
CA HIS A 72 4.80 -7.75 3.42
C HIS A 72 3.69 -8.16 4.37
N LEU A 73 2.82 -9.06 3.91
CA LEU A 73 1.62 -9.50 4.63
C LEU A 73 1.62 -11.01 4.82
N GLU A 74 1.33 -11.44 6.04
CA GLU A 74 1.07 -12.83 6.39
C GLU A 74 -0.44 -13.01 6.58
N VAL A 75 -1.04 -13.87 5.76
CA VAL A 75 -2.46 -14.23 5.79
C VAL A 75 -2.59 -15.64 6.33
N THR A 76 -3.32 -15.81 7.44
CA THR A 76 -3.37 -17.07 8.21
C THR A 76 -3.76 -18.29 7.38
N PHE A 77 -4.59 -18.12 6.34
CA PHE A 77 -5.12 -19.20 5.52
C PHE A 77 -4.58 -19.24 4.08
N ASP A 78 -3.73 -18.28 3.68
CA ASP A 78 -3.27 -18.12 2.29
C ASP A 78 -1.75 -17.94 2.17
N GLY A 79 -1.03 -17.90 3.30
CA GLY A 79 0.42 -17.79 3.35
C GLY A 79 0.91 -16.34 3.31
N THR A 80 2.14 -16.16 2.83
CA THR A 80 2.86 -14.88 2.90
C THR A 80 2.95 -14.23 1.53
N PHE A 81 2.59 -12.95 1.47
CA PHE A 81 2.78 -12.08 0.32
C PHE A 81 3.93 -11.12 0.60
N ASP A 82 5.05 -11.31 -0.08
CA ASP A 82 6.29 -10.55 0.15
C ASP A 82 6.89 -10.00 -1.15
N GLU A 83 6.25 -8.97 -1.73
CA GLU A 83 6.55 -8.49 -3.08
C GLU A 83 6.68 -6.97 -3.18
N ASP A 84 7.35 -6.51 -4.23
CA ASP A 84 7.43 -5.12 -4.65
C ASP A 84 6.68 -4.98 -5.97
N VAL A 85 5.62 -4.18 -6.02
CA VAL A 85 4.82 -3.99 -7.24
C VAL A 85 4.86 -2.54 -7.67
N LYS A 86 5.18 -2.32 -8.96
CA LYS A 86 5.14 -0.99 -9.57
C LYS A 86 3.68 -0.58 -9.78
N LEU A 87 3.35 0.63 -9.33
CA LEU A 87 2.01 1.20 -9.41
C LEU A 87 1.88 2.19 -10.58
N LEU A 88 2.88 3.06 -10.75
CA LEU A 88 2.97 4.11 -11.77
C LEU A 88 4.41 4.21 -12.28
#